data_AF-A0A9K3D2C5-F1
#
_entry.id   AF-A0A9K3D2C5-F1
#
_cell.length_a   1.000
_cell.length_b   1.000
_cell.length_c   1.000
_cell.angle_alpha   90.00
_cell.angle_beta   90.00
_cell.angle_gamma   90.00
#
_symmetry.space_group_name_H-M   'P 1'
#
loop_
_entity.id
_entity.type
_entity.pdbx_description
1 polymer ?
#
loop_
_entity_poly.entity_id
_entity_poly.type
_entity_poly.pdbx_seq_one_letter_code
_entity_poly.pdbx_strand_id
1 'polypeptide(L)'
;SISQSEAESLYSSGSVHVPSLPDTLSVIRGLGMRLNIDPKPNEGEEEAYAEALIKDLSPYQGEDWFFVATKHTGVTDALDRLAPWVPCALGI
;
A
#
# COMPACT_ATOMS: atom_id res chain seq x y z
N SER A 1 -19.53 -4.37 18.35
CA SER A 1 -19.27 -3.44 17.23
C SER A 1 -19.12 -2.05 17.81
N ILE A 2 -18.04 -1.34 17.48
CA ILE A 2 -17.87 0.07 17.86
C ILE A 2 -18.52 0.97 16.82
N SER A 3 -19.06 2.11 17.25
CA SER A 3 -19.63 3.13 16.37
C SER A 3 -18.54 3.89 15.60
N GLN A 4 -18.88 4.49 14.46
CA GLN A 4 -17.96 5.31 13.67
C GLN A 4 -17.35 6.46 14.51
N SER A 5 -18.17 7.11 15.36
CA SER A 5 -17.71 8.15 16.28
C SER A 5 -16.71 7.64 17.33
N GLU A 6 -16.84 6.39 17.78
CA GLU A 6 -15.86 5.77 18.68
C GLU A 6 -14.56 5.45 17.96
N ALA A 7 -14.61 4.96 16.72
CA ALA A 7 -13.42 4.74 15.91
C ALA A 7 -12.67 6.06 15.65
N GLU A 8 -13.37 7.12 15.25
CA GLU A 8 -12.80 8.45 15.03
C GLU A 8 -12.19 9.07 16.30
N SER A 9 -12.81 8.83 17.47
CA SER A 9 -12.29 9.27 18.77
C SER A 9 -11.03 8.51 19.18
N LEU A 10 -10.93 7.21 18.86
CA LEU A 10 -9.72 6.41 19.10
C LEU A 10 -8.53 6.88 18.24
N TYR A 11 -8.77 7.29 16.99
CA TYR A 11 -7.75 7.89 16.14
C TYR A 11 -7.37 9.31 16.60
N SER A 12 -8.34 10.11 17.04
CA SER A 12 -8.11 11.50 17.47
C SER A 12 -7.49 11.61 18.86
N SER A 13 -7.67 10.60 19.72
CA SER A 13 -7.09 10.54 21.07
C SER A 13 -5.64 10.03 21.10
N GLY A 14 -5.08 9.59 19.96
CA GLY A 14 -3.75 8.99 19.88
C GLY A 14 -3.66 7.57 20.45
N SER A 15 -4.79 6.93 20.77
CA SER A 15 -4.85 5.57 21.33
C SER A 15 -4.69 4.48 20.27
N VAL A 16 -4.93 4.80 19.00
CA VAL A 16 -4.71 3.92 17.84
C VAL A 16 -3.95 4.70 16.77
N HIS A 17 -2.73 4.27 16.47
CA HIS A 17 -1.92 4.86 15.40
C HIS A 17 -2.23 4.18 14.07
N VAL A 18 -2.47 4.97 13.02
CA VAL A 18 -2.52 4.43 11.65
C VAL A 18 -1.09 4.01 11.28
N PRO A 19 -0.82 2.71 11.08
CA PRO A 19 0.53 2.25 10.81
C PRO A 19 1.00 2.77 9.44
N SER A 20 2.30 3.03 9.33
CA SER A 20 2.90 3.30 8.02
C SER A 20 2.91 2.02 7.18
N LEU A 21 3.03 2.18 5.85
CA LEU A 21 3.19 1.03 4.97
C LEU A 21 4.47 0.22 5.30
N PRO A 22 5.65 0.84 5.52
CA PRO A 22 6.84 0.10 5.94
C PRO A 22 6.66 -0.74 7.21
N ASP A 23 5.98 -0.21 8.23
CA ASP A 23 5.70 -0.96 9.47
C ASP A 23 4.80 -2.17 9.18
N THR A 24 3.76 -1.95 8.36
CA THR A 24 2.83 -3.00 7.95
C THR A 24 3.53 -4.11 7.16
N LEU A 25 4.39 -3.76 6.20
CA LEU A 25 5.16 -4.71 5.40
C LEU A 25 6.06 -5.59 6.28
N SER A 26 6.76 -4.98 7.24
CA SER A 26 7.64 -5.69 8.16
C SER A 26 6.87 -6.73 9.01
N VAL A 27 5.73 -6.34 9.57
CA VAL A 27 4.88 -7.22 10.37
C VAL A 27 4.32 -8.37 9.54
N ILE A 28 3.73 -8.07 8.37
CA ILE A 28 3.09 -9.08 7.51
C ILE A 28 4.09 -10.11 7.00
N ARG A 29 5.29 -9.66 6.61
CA ARG A 29 6.39 -10.55 6.22
C ARG A 29 6.80 -11.46 7.38
N GLY A 30 6.93 -10.91 8.59
CA GLY A 30 7.27 -11.68 9.79
C GLY A 30 6.21 -12.74 10.14
N LEU A 31 4.95 -12.50 9.77
CA LEU A 31 3.86 -13.46 9.93
C LEU A 31 3.76 -14.47 8.78
N GLY A 32 4.54 -14.32 7.70
CA GLY A 32 4.47 -15.16 6.51
C GLY A 32 3.11 -15.05 5.78
N MET A 33 2.43 -13.91 5.93
CA MET A 33 1.13 -13.66 5.33
C MET A 33 1.26 -12.97 3.97
N ARG A 34 0.22 -13.11 3.13
CA ARG A 34 0.14 -12.37 1.87
C ARG A 34 -0.55 -11.02 2.05
N LEU A 35 -0.11 -10.01 1.31
CA LEU A 35 -0.63 -8.64 1.35
C LEU A 35 -1.13 -8.20 -0.03
N ASN A 36 -2.37 -7.73 -0.10
CA ASN A 36 -2.85 -6.96 -1.25
C ASN A 36 -2.83 -5.47 -0.90
N ILE A 37 -2.15 -4.68 -1.71
CA ILE A 37 -2.03 -3.24 -1.55
C ILE A 37 -2.96 -2.59 -2.58
N ASP A 38 -3.86 -1.72 -2.11
CA ASP A 38 -4.77 -0.91 -2.95
C ASP A 38 -4.36 0.58 -2.87
N PRO A 39 -3.47 1.04 -3.78
CA PRO A 39 -3.10 2.44 -3.93
C PRO A 39 -4.31 3.36 -4.13
N LYS A 40 -4.38 4.43 -3.33
CA LYS A 40 -5.38 5.49 -3.43
C LYS A 40 -4.73 6.86 -3.56
N PRO A 41 -4.07 7.15 -4.70
CA PRO A 41 -3.52 8.47 -4.98
C PRO A 41 -4.63 9.51 -5.11
N ASN A 42 -4.28 10.78 -4.89
CA ASN A 42 -5.13 11.88 -5.35
C ASN A 42 -5.04 12.00 -6.88
N GLU A 43 -6.05 12.61 -7.48
CA GLU A 43 -6.09 12.83 -8.94
C GLU A 43 -4.88 13.65 -9.40
N GLY A 44 -4.13 13.12 -10.38
CA GLY A 44 -2.91 13.74 -10.91
C GLY A 44 -1.64 13.46 -10.11
N GLU A 45 -1.73 12.71 -9.01
CA GLU A 45 -0.59 12.32 -8.16
C GLU A 45 -0.22 10.83 -8.30
N GLU A 46 -0.80 10.12 -9.27
CA GLU A 46 -0.61 8.68 -9.46
C GLU A 46 0.87 8.28 -9.60
N GLU A 47 1.65 9.04 -10.38
CA GLU A 47 3.07 8.75 -10.61
C GLU A 47 3.91 8.97 -9.34
N ALA A 48 3.72 10.09 -8.65
CA ALA A 48 4.43 10.38 -7.40
C ALA A 48 4.09 9.37 -6.31
N TYR A 49 2.83 8.92 -6.24
CA TYR A 49 2.41 7.85 -5.35
C TYR A 49 3.11 6.53 -5.68
N ALA A 50 3.18 6.17 -6.97
CA ALA A 50 3.87 4.97 -7.42
C ALA A 50 5.36 5.02 -7.06
N GLU A 51 6.04 6.16 -7.26
CA GLU A 51 7.44 6.34 -6.85
C GLU A 51 7.66 6.14 -5.35
N ALA A 52 6.78 6.70 -4.51
CA ALA A 52 6.83 6.50 -3.07
C ALA A 52 6.60 5.03 -2.70
N LEU A 53 5.63 4.38 -3.33
CA LEU A 53 5.34 2.96 -3.13
C LEU A 53 6.53 2.08 -3.54
N ILE A 54 7.18 2.36 -4.67
CA ILE A 54 8.38 1.64 -5.13
C ILE A 54 9.49 1.76 -4.09
N LYS A 55 9.69 2.95 -3.52
CA LYS A 55 10.70 3.17 -2.49
C LYS A 55 10.44 2.29 -1.26
N ASP A 56 9.20 2.24 -0.79
CA ASP A 56 8.80 1.44 0.37
C ASP A 56 8.90 -0.08 0.10
N LEU A 57 8.63 -0.51 -1.14
CA LEU A 57 8.69 -1.91 -1.55
C LEU A 57 10.11 -2.38 -1.93
N SER A 58 11.02 -1.47 -2.26
CA SER A 58 12.38 -1.79 -2.74
C SER A 58 13.17 -2.77 -1.85
N PRO A 59 13.04 -2.77 -0.51
CA PRO A 59 13.74 -3.75 0.33
C PRO A 59 13.26 -5.20 0.15
N TYR A 60 12.09 -5.41 -0.46
CA TYR A 60 11.42 -6.70 -0.63
C TYR A 60 11.42 -7.19 -2.08
N GLN A 61 12.31 -6.63 -2.91
CA GLN A 61 12.42 -7.03 -4.31
C GLN A 61 12.73 -8.54 -4.44
N GLY A 62 11.95 -9.23 -5.28
CA GLY A 62 12.05 -10.68 -5.49
C GLY A 62 11.20 -11.52 -4.53
N GLU A 63 10.48 -10.91 -3.60
CA GLU A 63 9.50 -11.60 -2.75
C GLU A 63 8.11 -11.64 -3.42
N ASP A 64 7.34 -12.70 -3.18
CA ASP A 64 6.07 -13.00 -3.88
C ASP A 64 4.83 -12.97 -2.97
N TRP A 65 4.98 -12.47 -1.74
CA TRP A 65 3.90 -12.42 -0.76
C TRP A 65 3.05 -11.16 -0.84
N PHE A 66 3.45 -10.14 -1.61
CA PHE A 66 2.63 -8.94 -1.81
C PHE A 66 2.18 -8.79 -3.27
N PHE A 67 1.09 -8.06 -3.46
CA PHE A 67 0.54 -7.74 -4.77
C PHE A 67 -0.11 -6.35 -4.75
N VAL A 68 0.10 -5.57 -5.81
CA VAL A 68 -0.55 -4.26 -5.96
C VAL A 68 -1.76 -4.38 -6.89
N ALA A 69 -2.96 -4.21 -6.36
CA ALA A 69 -4.21 -4.21 -7.11
C ALA A 69 -4.85 -2.83 -7.03
N THR A 70 -4.97 -2.12 -8.14
CA THR A 70 -5.48 -0.73 -8.15
C THR A 70 -6.41 -0.47 -9.32
N LYS A 71 -7.34 0.48 -9.16
CA LYS A 71 -8.17 1.01 -10.26
C LYS A 71 -7.47 2.12 -11.03
N HIS A 72 -6.34 2.61 -10.54
CA HIS A 72 -5.62 3.76 -11.07
C HIS A 72 -4.61 3.30 -12.13
N THR A 73 -4.95 3.48 -13.41
CA THR A 73 -4.06 3.11 -14.52
C THR A 73 -2.72 3.82 -14.45
N GLY A 74 -2.68 5.08 -14.00
CA GLY A 74 -1.43 5.82 -13.82
C GLY A 74 -0.47 5.16 -12.83
N VAL A 75 -1.00 4.48 -11.80
CA VAL A 75 -0.16 3.74 -10.84
C VAL A 75 0.38 2.47 -11.48
N THR A 76 -0.46 1.69 -12.18
CA THR A 76 0.03 0.48 -12.87
C THR A 76 1.04 0.81 -13.95
N ASP A 77 0.80 1.85 -14.74
CA ASP A 77 1.70 2.28 -15.82
C ASP A 77 3.05 2.75 -15.26
N ALA A 78 3.03 3.46 -14.13
CA ALA A 78 4.24 3.88 -13.44
C ALA A 78 5.01 2.69 -12.85
N LEU A 79 4.33 1.74 -12.23
CA LEU A 79 4.95 0.52 -11.70
C LEU A 79 5.56 -0.34 -12.82
N ASP A 80 4.85 -0.57 -13.92
CA ASP A 80 5.36 -1.33 -15.06
C ASP A 80 6.61 -0.71 -15.68
N ARG A 81 6.68 0.63 -15.73
CA ARG A 81 7.82 1.37 -16.28
C ARG A 81 9.00 1.47 -15.32
N LEU A 82 8.76 1.80 -14.06
CA LEU A 82 9.80 2.16 -13.09
C LEU A 82 10.26 0.97 -12.25
N ALA A 83 9.38 0.00 -12.02
CA ALA A 83 9.62 -1.14 -11.14
C ALA A 83 8.85 -2.40 -11.64
N PRO A 84 9.16 -2.94 -12.83
CA PRO A 84 8.46 -4.09 -13.41
C PRO A 84 8.57 -5.39 -12.59
N TRP A 85 9.38 -5.38 -11.53
CA TRP A 85 9.49 -6.46 -10.56
C TRP A 85 8.38 -6.43 -9.50
N VAL A 86 7.65 -5.31 -9.35
CA VAL A 86 6.50 -5.20 -8.45
C VAL A 86 5.32 -5.90 -9.10
N PRO A 87 4.80 -7.00 -8.52
CA PRO A 87 3.64 -7.67 -9.08
C PRO A 87 2.42 -6.77 -8.94
N CYS A 88 1.86 -6.33 -10.06
CA CYS A 88 0.69 -5.46 -10.09
C CYS A 88 -0.32 -5.84 -11.18
N ALA A 89 -1.58 -5.45 -10.97
CA ALA A 89 -2.59 -5.47 -12.03
C ALA A 89 -3.65 -4.40 -11.78
N LEU A 90 -4.30 -4.00 -12.87
CA LEU A 90 -5.51 -3.20 -12.81
C LEU A 90 -6.66 -4.07 -12.23
N GLY A 91 -7.16 -3.70 -11.06
CA GLY A 91 -8.28 -4.37 -10.38
C GLY A 91 -9.59 -3.60 -10.60
N ILE A 92 -10.71 -4.32 -10.67
CA ILE A 92 -12.06 -3.79 -11.00
C ILE A 92 -12.85 -3.40 -9.76
#